data_AF-A0AAN9Z1W6-F1
#
_entry.id   AF-A0AAN9Z1W6-F1
#
_cell.length_a   1.000
_cell.length_b   1.000
_cell.length_c   1.000
_cell.angle_alpha   90.00
_cell.angle_beta   90.00
_cell.angle_gamma   90.00
#
_symmetry.space_group_name_H-M   'P 1'
#
loop_
_entity.id
_entity.type
_entity.pdbx_description
1 polymer ?
#
loop_
_entity_poly.entity_id
_entity_poly.type
_entity_poly.pdbx_seq_one_letter_code
_entity_poly.pdbx_strand_id
1 'polypeptide(L)'
;MRTAMRTLLCSLLAAAALCAGTTAQVADPLVVELAQGRARGAEATTYLGRRVRAWRGLPYAAPPVGALRFRPPAPPPSWNGTRDAAAEGAACPQMVLLSRQYEGREDCLFVNVYAPYDAKGLPVLAWHHGGAFVEGHGGARWGGPEYIMEQPLVFVTFNYRLGPLGFLSTGDSAAQGNYGLKDAAAAMKWVRANIASFGGDPGRVALWGYSAGAASVHLLTLAPPARGLFDAAIYGSGSGLHRWALFADPLPTARRLAALVNCSDALPTADLVACLRTRSPEDIVRTYYSFPSLVGDMPMPWGPVVEGDPAPGDPPFLPAPPAQLVAQGRVAPVPVVTGMTTDEAVDAAYPVHTDAYLADRLDLHLLDVLREYAPVPNISVEAAAEVRQFYFGTAPLRAAPLANLTALFTDMYFTVETVAGAAAHARASKAPVYFYRFALDGRVSELVRAGLAGEPHGVMHADDLLYAVGRQYPPALAPADWPNATEALAIQRLTRLWYNVAAHGTPAPDGSGDALLGAAWAPLGGASAKDFRFLDFDAQLRPVEGPPFADRIALWQRLAQEARAAVTQPPPPPAAPPTRAQPAPSTPPPPSSGAAAAAAPALAATLLAAALLAAAASLAAFGLRPVA
;
A
#
# COMPACT_ATOMS: atom_id res chain seq x y z
N MET A 1 7.50 -79.58 38.57
CA MET A 1 7.97 -78.17 38.67
C MET A 1 8.45 -77.56 37.35
N ARG A 2 9.10 -78.29 36.44
CA ARG A 2 9.60 -77.72 35.16
C ARG A 2 8.52 -77.34 34.13
N THR A 3 7.35 -77.98 34.15
CA THR A 3 6.23 -77.71 33.22
C THR A 3 5.42 -76.47 33.62
N ALA A 4 5.18 -76.26 34.91
CA ALA A 4 4.47 -75.08 35.43
C ALA A 4 5.24 -73.76 35.22
N MET A 5 6.58 -73.83 35.19
CA MET A 5 7.43 -72.65 34.97
C MET A 5 7.45 -72.20 33.51
N ARG A 6 7.20 -73.11 32.55
CA ARG A 6 7.09 -72.77 31.12
C ARG A 6 5.76 -72.11 30.77
N THR A 7 4.67 -72.55 31.38
CA THR A 7 3.35 -71.92 31.20
C THR A 7 3.32 -70.51 31.80
N LEU A 8 3.93 -70.30 32.97
CA LEU A 8 4.02 -68.96 33.56
C LEU A 8 4.84 -67.99 32.70
N LEU A 9 5.94 -68.46 32.09
CA LEU A 9 6.81 -67.64 31.24
C LEU A 9 6.14 -67.26 29.90
N CYS A 10 5.39 -68.20 29.28
CA CYS A 10 4.62 -67.90 28.07
C CYS A 10 3.44 -66.94 28.34
N SER A 11 2.79 -67.04 29.50
CA SER A 11 1.72 -66.11 29.90
C SER A 11 2.25 -64.70 30.21
N LEU A 12 3.44 -64.58 30.80
CA LEU A 12 4.10 -63.30 31.05
C LEU A 12 4.61 -62.64 29.76
N LEU A 13 5.08 -63.42 28.79
CA LEU A 13 5.48 -62.90 27.47
C LEU A 13 4.27 -62.50 26.60
N ALA A 14 3.15 -63.21 26.69
CA ALA A 14 1.90 -62.82 26.04
C ALA A 14 1.28 -61.56 26.68
N ALA A 15 1.37 -61.41 28.00
CA ALA A 15 0.94 -60.18 28.69
C ALA A 15 1.86 -58.98 28.39
N ALA A 16 3.17 -59.19 28.23
CA ALA A 16 4.10 -58.15 27.80
C ALA A 16 3.86 -57.71 26.34
N ALA A 17 3.44 -58.62 25.47
CA ALA A 17 3.07 -58.31 24.09
C ALA A 17 1.72 -57.56 23.96
N LEU A 18 0.78 -57.75 24.90
CA LEU A 18 -0.48 -56.98 24.97
C LEU A 18 -0.32 -55.60 25.61
N CYS A 19 0.79 -55.33 26.31
CA CYS A 19 1.13 -54.02 26.87
C CYS A 19 2.01 -53.17 25.95
N ALA A 20 2.36 -53.65 24.76
CA ALA A 20 2.83 -52.80 23.67
C ALA A 20 1.64 -52.03 23.08
N GLY A 21 0.99 -51.21 23.92
CA GLY A 21 0.05 -50.21 23.46
C GLY A 21 0.76 -49.37 22.43
N THR A 22 0.22 -49.35 21.21
CA THR A 22 0.53 -48.32 20.22
C THR A 22 0.29 -46.99 20.92
N THR A 23 1.35 -46.37 21.42
CA THR A 23 1.33 -44.95 21.75
C THR A 23 1.02 -44.28 20.42
N ALA A 24 -0.24 -43.93 20.19
CA ALA A 24 -0.61 -43.05 19.12
C ALA A 24 0.22 -41.79 19.36
N GLN A 25 1.27 -41.64 18.57
CA GLN A 25 2.17 -40.49 18.67
C GLN A 25 1.29 -39.29 18.39
N VAL A 26 0.99 -38.52 19.45
CA VAL A 26 0.15 -37.33 19.35
C VAL A 26 0.80 -36.46 18.27
N ALA A 27 0.11 -36.31 17.14
CA ALA A 27 0.63 -35.54 16.02
C ALA A 27 0.93 -34.13 16.53
N ASP A 28 2.18 -33.67 16.36
CA ASP A 28 2.58 -32.31 16.76
C ASP A 28 1.68 -31.33 15.99
N PRO A 29 0.79 -30.57 16.66
CA PRO A 29 -0.17 -29.69 16.00
C PRO A 29 0.49 -28.52 15.28
N LEU A 30 1.80 -28.30 15.49
CA LEU A 30 2.62 -27.31 14.82
C LEU A 30 3.28 -27.85 13.55
N VAL A 31 3.19 -29.15 13.25
CA VAL A 31 3.74 -29.73 12.02
C VAL A 31 2.65 -29.83 10.95
N VAL A 32 2.93 -29.31 9.77
CA VAL A 32 2.06 -29.40 8.58
C VAL A 32 2.78 -30.08 7.43
N GLU A 33 2.01 -30.82 6.63
CA GLU A 33 2.46 -31.47 5.40
C GLU A 33 2.02 -30.61 4.20
N LEU A 34 3.00 -30.16 3.41
CA LEU A 34 2.78 -29.36 2.19
C LEU A 34 3.34 -30.12 0.98
N ALA A 35 2.92 -29.73 -0.22
CA ALA A 35 3.49 -30.28 -1.45
C ALA A 35 5.00 -30.02 -1.57
N GLN A 36 5.49 -28.94 -0.97
CA GLN A 36 6.90 -28.55 -0.96
C GLN A 36 7.73 -29.31 0.09
N GLY A 37 7.09 -29.87 1.12
CA GLY A 37 7.76 -30.54 2.24
C GLY A 37 7.08 -30.28 3.58
N ARG A 38 7.66 -30.81 4.66
CA ARG A 38 7.15 -30.65 6.03
C ARG A 38 7.57 -29.31 6.60
N ALA A 39 6.69 -28.64 7.33
CA ALA A 39 7.05 -27.42 8.06
C ALA A 39 6.59 -27.49 9.51
N ARG A 40 7.40 -26.96 10.42
CA ARG A 40 7.06 -26.85 11.84
C ARG A 40 6.99 -25.39 12.25
N GLY A 41 5.83 -24.95 12.71
CA GLY A 41 5.60 -23.59 13.21
C GLY A 41 5.94 -23.43 14.69
N ALA A 42 5.42 -22.35 15.27
CA ALA A 42 5.50 -22.04 16.69
C ALA A 42 4.13 -21.60 17.23
N GLU A 43 4.01 -21.55 18.55
CA GLU A 43 2.86 -20.91 19.18
C GLU A 43 2.98 -19.38 19.12
N ALA A 44 1.85 -18.72 18.97
CA ALA A 44 1.71 -17.28 19.18
C ALA A 44 0.46 -17.02 20.02
N THR A 45 0.35 -15.79 20.53
CA THR A 45 -0.75 -15.39 21.41
C THR A 45 -1.37 -14.11 20.87
N THR A 46 -2.69 -14.04 20.85
CA THR A 46 -3.42 -12.82 20.49
C THR A 46 -3.39 -11.79 21.62
N TYR A 47 -3.92 -10.59 21.37
CA TYR A 47 -3.93 -9.55 22.41
C TYR A 47 -4.81 -9.87 23.63
N LEU A 48 -5.82 -10.75 23.49
CA LEU A 48 -6.64 -11.24 24.63
C LEU A 48 -6.12 -12.55 25.23
N GLY A 49 -4.93 -13.02 24.85
CA GLY A 49 -4.33 -14.22 25.43
C GLY A 49 -4.74 -15.54 24.75
N ARG A 50 -5.44 -15.51 23.61
CA ARG A 50 -5.79 -16.73 22.87
C ARG A 50 -4.56 -17.33 22.23
N ARG A 51 -4.32 -18.62 22.46
CA ARG A 51 -3.24 -19.37 21.79
C ARG A 51 -3.62 -19.68 20.34
N VAL A 52 -2.70 -19.39 19.43
CA VAL A 52 -2.80 -19.68 18.00
C VAL A 52 -1.52 -20.36 17.51
N ARG A 53 -1.62 -21.01 16.35
CA ARG A 53 -0.48 -21.63 15.66
C ARG A 53 0.02 -20.68 14.58
N ALA A 54 1.32 -20.52 14.46
CA ALA A 54 1.96 -19.62 13.51
C ALA A 54 3.05 -20.34 12.71
N TRP A 55 2.96 -20.31 11.39
CA TRP A 55 4.01 -20.76 10.48
C TRP A 55 4.49 -19.56 9.69
N ARG A 56 5.76 -19.21 9.83
CA ARG A 56 6.34 -17.97 9.31
C ARG A 56 7.53 -18.27 8.41
N GLY A 57 7.77 -17.42 7.41
CA GLY A 57 8.92 -17.55 6.52
C GLY A 57 8.86 -18.75 5.56
N LEU A 58 7.67 -19.19 5.16
CA LEU A 58 7.49 -20.27 4.18
C LEU A 58 7.63 -19.70 2.75
N PRO A 59 8.47 -20.27 1.87
CA PRO A 59 8.67 -19.72 0.53
C PRO A 59 7.48 -20.07 -0.37
N TYR A 60 6.87 -19.06 -1.01
CA TYR A 60 5.81 -19.27 -2.01
C TYR A 60 6.30 -19.19 -3.45
N ALA A 61 7.54 -18.72 -3.65
CA ALA A 61 8.22 -18.66 -4.92
C ALA A 61 9.73 -18.88 -4.71
N ALA A 62 10.46 -19.20 -5.78
CA ALA A 62 11.92 -19.26 -5.71
C ALA A 62 12.51 -17.87 -5.44
N PRO A 63 13.68 -17.78 -4.76
CA PRO A 63 14.35 -16.51 -4.53
C PRO A 63 14.61 -15.75 -5.85
N PRO A 64 14.16 -14.50 -6.01
CA PRO A 64 14.29 -13.72 -7.25
C PRO A 64 15.71 -13.13 -7.44
N VAL A 65 16.75 -13.95 -7.24
CA VAL A 65 18.16 -13.56 -7.30
C VAL A 65 18.80 -13.85 -8.66
N GLY A 66 19.90 -13.15 -8.96
CA GLY A 66 20.69 -13.39 -10.17
C GLY A 66 19.86 -13.27 -11.45
N ALA A 67 19.78 -14.35 -12.22
CA ALA A 67 19.00 -14.38 -13.47
C ALA A 67 17.48 -14.24 -13.26
N LEU A 68 16.97 -14.54 -12.07
CA LEU A 68 15.55 -14.37 -11.70
C LEU A 68 15.22 -12.93 -11.28
N ARG A 69 16.23 -12.07 -11.08
CA ARG A 69 16.01 -10.64 -10.85
C ARG A 69 15.37 -10.01 -12.09
N PHE A 70 14.33 -9.20 -11.86
CA PHE A 70 13.49 -8.60 -12.91
C PHE A 70 12.84 -9.65 -13.83
N ARG A 71 12.32 -10.73 -13.23
CA ARG A 71 11.51 -11.76 -13.90
C ARG A 71 10.27 -12.09 -13.07
N PRO A 72 9.21 -12.63 -13.68
CA PRO A 72 8.09 -13.21 -12.94
C PRO A 72 8.56 -14.23 -11.88
N PRO A 73 7.85 -14.39 -10.75
CA PRO A 73 8.22 -15.35 -9.72
C PRO A 73 8.24 -16.77 -10.28
N ALA A 74 9.32 -17.50 -10.02
CA ALA A 74 9.41 -18.92 -10.36
C ALA A 74 8.75 -19.80 -9.27
N PRO A 75 8.38 -21.05 -9.58
CA PRO A 75 7.71 -21.94 -8.63
C PRO A 75 8.43 -22.07 -7.27
N PRO A 76 7.70 -22.28 -6.16
CA PRO A 76 8.31 -22.45 -4.85
C PRO A 76 9.25 -23.66 -4.81
N PRO A 77 10.39 -23.57 -4.09
CA PRO A 77 11.28 -24.71 -3.92
C PRO A 77 10.65 -25.78 -3.03
N SER A 78 10.95 -27.04 -3.32
CA SER A 78 10.74 -28.16 -2.38
C SER A 78 11.95 -28.33 -1.46
N TRP A 79 11.74 -28.89 -0.28
CA TRP A 79 12.79 -29.17 0.69
C TRP A 79 12.64 -30.56 1.32
N ASN A 80 13.77 -31.14 1.73
CA ASN A 80 13.79 -32.41 2.47
C ASN A 80 13.71 -32.16 3.98
N GLY A 81 13.11 -33.11 4.69
CA GLY A 81 12.94 -33.02 6.14
C GLY A 81 11.88 -31.98 6.56
N THR A 82 11.99 -31.49 7.79
CA THR A 82 11.06 -30.51 8.35
C THR A 82 11.73 -29.15 8.41
N ARG A 83 11.19 -28.18 7.65
CA ARG A 83 11.62 -26.78 7.70
C ARG A 83 11.15 -26.13 8.99
N ASP A 84 12.05 -25.42 9.66
CA ASP A 84 11.70 -24.54 10.77
C ASP A 84 11.00 -23.29 10.23
N ALA A 85 9.74 -23.12 10.61
CA ALA A 85 8.87 -22.00 10.28
C ALA A 85 8.44 -21.25 11.55
N ALA A 86 9.27 -21.26 12.60
CA ALA A 86 9.01 -20.55 13.83
C ALA A 86 9.21 -19.03 13.70
N ALA A 87 10.04 -18.55 12.78
CA ALA A 87 10.41 -17.13 12.65
C ALA A 87 10.03 -16.53 11.28
N GLU A 88 9.87 -15.21 11.24
CA GLU A 88 9.61 -14.49 9.99
C GLU A 88 10.79 -14.59 9.03
N GLY A 89 10.48 -14.68 7.73
CA GLY A 89 11.47 -14.56 6.67
C GLY A 89 11.93 -13.11 6.50
N ALA A 90 13.00 -12.90 5.73
CA ALA A 90 13.51 -11.56 5.47
C ALA A 90 12.49 -10.70 4.70
N ALA A 91 12.42 -9.40 5.04
CA ALA A 91 11.74 -8.41 4.21
C ALA A 91 12.45 -8.27 2.83
N CYS A 92 11.71 -7.79 1.83
CA CYS A 92 12.32 -7.47 0.53
C CYS A 92 13.20 -6.19 0.63
N PRO A 93 14.22 -6.02 -0.24
CA PRO A 93 15.13 -4.89 -0.15
C PRO A 93 14.38 -3.56 -0.29
N GLN A 94 14.61 -2.65 0.65
CA GLN A 94 13.91 -1.36 0.73
C GLN A 94 14.74 -0.34 1.52
N MET A 95 14.43 0.94 1.33
CA MET A 95 14.84 2.00 2.24
C MET A 95 13.65 2.31 3.14
N VAL A 96 13.79 2.15 4.45
CA VAL A 96 12.74 2.52 5.40
C VAL A 96 12.54 4.03 5.33
N LEU A 97 11.33 4.47 4.95
CA LEU A 97 11.06 5.85 4.53
C LEU A 97 11.46 6.89 5.57
N LEU A 98 11.17 6.60 6.85
CA LEU A 98 11.46 7.50 7.97
C LEU A 98 12.93 7.48 8.39
N SER A 99 13.52 6.29 8.60
CA SER A 99 14.89 6.18 9.13
C SER A 99 15.97 6.26 8.06
N ARG A 100 15.58 6.17 6.78
CA ARG A 100 16.45 6.07 5.60
C ARG A 100 17.50 4.96 5.71
N GLN A 101 17.20 3.92 6.49
CA GLN A 101 18.06 2.74 6.62
C GLN A 101 17.67 1.68 5.61
N TYR A 102 18.67 0.99 5.07
CA TYR A 102 18.45 -0.17 4.22
C TYR A 102 17.96 -1.36 5.05
N GLU A 103 16.96 -2.07 4.54
CA GLU A 103 16.41 -3.28 5.14
C GLU A 103 16.16 -4.34 4.07
N GLY A 104 16.36 -5.62 4.43
CA GLY A 104 15.88 -6.76 3.65
C GLY A 104 16.92 -7.48 2.79
N ARG A 105 16.46 -8.54 2.11
CA ARG A 105 17.24 -9.42 1.22
C ARG A 105 16.40 -9.79 0.01
N GLU A 106 17.02 -10.08 -1.13
CA GLU A 106 16.26 -10.48 -2.33
C GLU A 106 15.55 -11.82 -2.19
N ASP A 107 16.10 -12.74 -1.40
CA ASP A 107 15.34 -13.91 -0.93
C ASP A 107 14.33 -13.46 0.13
N CYS A 108 13.17 -13.00 -0.33
CA CYS A 108 12.11 -12.42 0.50
C CYS A 108 10.70 -12.91 0.20
N LEU A 109 10.49 -13.79 -0.80
CA LEU A 109 9.16 -14.21 -1.25
C LEU A 109 8.55 -15.25 -0.31
N PHE A 110 8.18 -14.79 0.89
CA PHE A 110 7.65 -15.59 1.98
C PHE A 110 6.18 -15.29 2.29
N VAL A 111 5.45 -16.34 2.70
CA VAL A 111 4.13 -16.27 3.33
C VAL A 111 4.25 -16.62 4.82
N ASN A 112 3.35 -16.05 5.62
CA ASN A 112 3.10 -16.42 7.00
C ASN A 112 1.63 -16.83 7.15
N VAL A 113 1.36 -17.87 7.94
CA VAL A 113 0.03 -18.41 8.18
C VAL A 113 -0.22 -18.49 9.68
N TYR A 114 -1.37 -17.98 10.12
CA TYR A 114 -1.82 -18.00 11.50
C TYR A 114 -3.20 -18.67 11.57
N ALA A 115 -3.36 -19.64 12.46
CA ALA A 115 -4.59 -20.41 12.57
C ALA A 115 -4.93 -20.76 14.04
N PRO A 116 -6.22 -20.80 14.42
CA PRO A 116 -6.63 -21.40 15.69
C PRO A 116 -6.21 -22.87 15.78
N TYR A 117 -6.12 -23.41 17.00
CA TYR A 117 -5.81 -24.83 17.21
C TYR A 117 -6.90 -25.76 16.67
N ASP A 118 -8.16 -25.32 16.71
CA ASP A 118 -9.36 -26.01 16.26
C ASP A 118 -9.73 -25.69 14.80
N ALA A 119 -8.83 -25.06 14.03
CA ALA A 119 -9.09 -24.66 12.65
C ALA A 119 -9.47 -25.86 11.76
N LYS A 120 -10.66 -25.80 11.16
CA LYS A 120 -11.17 -26.80 10.21
C LYS A 120 -12.13 -26.14 9.21
N GLY A 121 -11.69 -25.99 7.96
CA GLY A 121 -12.50 -25.37 6.91
C GLY A 121 -12.89 -23.92 7.21
N LEU A 122 -12.01 -23.18 7.90
CA LEU A 122 -12.25 -21.78 8.24
C LEU A 122 -12.05 -20.86 7.02
N PRO A 123 -12.78 -19.74 6.94
CA PRO A 123 -12.50 -18.74 5.91
C PRO A 123 -11.07 -18.22 6.02
N VAL A 124 -10.49 -17.84 4.88
CA VAL A 124 -9.11 -17.37 4.77
C VAL A 124 -9.13 -15.87 4.47
N LEU A 125 -8.37 -15.10 5.25
CA LEU A 125 -8.12 -13.68 4.99
C LEU A 125 -6.64 -13.49 4.71
N ALA A 126 -6.31 -13.18 3.46
CA ALA A 126 -4.94 -12.89 3.03
C ALA A 126 -4.70 -11.37 3.02
N TRP A 127 -3.59 -10.93 3.61
CA TRP A 127 -3.21 -9.53 3.76
C TRP A 127 -2.06 -9.15 2.84
N HIS A 128 -2.29 -8.11 2.03
CA HIS A 128 -1.34 -7.48 1.13
C HIS A 128 -0.99 -6.09 1.66
N HIS A 129 0.21 -5.94 2.21
CA HIS A 129 0.63 -4.68 2.83
C HIS A 129 0.74 -3.52 1.82
N GLY A 130 0.57 -2.30 2.34
CA GLY A 130 0.83 -1.03 1.64
C GLY A 130 2.32 -0.66 1.66
N GLY A 131 2.61 0.65 1.64
CA GLY A 131 4.00 1.16 1.66
C GLY A 131 4.47 1.71 0.30
N ALA A 132 3.58 2.39 -0.42
CA ALA A 132 3.92 3.14 -1.65
C ALA A 132 4.61 2.32 -2.76
N PHE A 133 4.46 0.99 -2.73
CA PHE A 133 5.21 0.02 -3.55
C PHE A 133 6.72 -0.02 -3.31
N VAL A 134 7.28 0.74 -2.36
CA VAL A 134 8.73 0.91 -2.14
C VAL A 134 9.20 0.39 -0.78
N GLU A 135 8.31 0.24 0.19
CA GLU A 135 8.58 -0.34 1.50
C GLU A 135 7.43 -1.23 2.01
N GLY A 136 7.71 -1.96 3.08
CA GLY A 136 6.79 -2.86 3.76
C GLY A 136 7.19 -4.33 3.74
N HIS A 137 6.49 -5.14 4.54
CA HIS A 137 6.60 -6.60 4.54
C HIS A 137 5.36 -7.23 5.19
N GLY A 138 5.19 -8.54 5.07
CA GLY A 138 4.11 -9.32 5.68
C GLY A 138 4.35 -9.69 7.15
N GLY A 139 5.35 -9.12 7.81
CA GLY A 139 5.64 -9.41 9.22
C GLY A 139 4.77 -8.60 10.19
N ALA A 140 4.87 -8.93 11.48
CA ALA A 140 4.03 -8.33 12.53
C ALA A 140 4.15 -6.80 12.65
N ARG A 141 5.28 -6.20 12.25
CA ARG A 141 5.44 -4.72 12.22
C ARG A 141 4.41 -4.02 11.32
N TRP A 142 3.93 -4.69 10.27
CA TRP A 142 3.05 -4.11 9.25
C TRP A 142 1.64 -4.69 9.23
N GLY A 143 1.47 -5.93 9.65
CA GLY A 143 0.18 -6.62 9.61
C GLY A 143 0.17 -7.82 10.55
N GLY A 144 0.35 -7.56 11.85
CA GLY A 144 0.39 -8.61 12.84
C GLY A 144 -0.97 -9.27 13.11
N PRO A 145 -0.97 -10.55 13.53
CA PRO A 145 -2.16 -11.35 13.73
C PRO A 145 -2.97 -10.99 14.99
N GLU A 146 -2.44 -10.12 15.85
CA GLU A 146 -2.82 -9.99 17.26
C GLU A 146 -4.31 -9.71 17.45
N TYR A 147 -4.91 -8.88 16.58
CA TYR A 147 -6.32 -8.49 16.64
C TYR A 147 -7.22 -9.38 15.78
N ILE A 148 -6.84 -9.59 14.52
CA ILE A 148 -7.68 -10.32 13.55
C ILE A 148 -7.87 -11.79 13.93
N MET A 149 -6.90 -12.40 14.63
CA MET A 149 -6.98 -13.80 15.09
C MET A 149 -7.89 -14.04 16.29
N GLU A 150 -8.54 -12.99 16.83
CA GLU A 150 -9.70 -13.22 17.70
C GLU A 150 -10.90 -13.78 16.92
N GLN A 151 -10.95 -13.55 15.61
CA GLN A 151 -11.99 -14.08 14.74
C GLN A 151 -11.70 -15.54 14.33
N PRO A 152 -12.72 -16.36 14.05
CA PRO A 152 -12.53 -17.76 13.65
C PRO A 152 -12.17 -17.86 12.15
N LEU A 153 -10.99 -17.40 11.78
CA LEU A 153 -10.44 -17.45 10.42
C LEU A 153 -8.99 -17.96 10.40
N VAL A 154 -8.49 -18.28 9.21
CA VAL A 154 -7.06 -18.42 8.95
C VAL A 154 -6.54 -17.12 8.35
N PHE A 155 -5.56 -16.50 9.00
CA PHE A 155 -4.94 -15.27 8.54
C PHE A 155 -3.63 -15.57 7.81
N VAL A 156 -3.47 -14.99 6.63
CA VAL A 156 -2.26 -15.15 5.82
C VAL A 156 -1.68 -13.77 5.54
N THR A 157 -0.38 -13.62 5.69
CA THR A 157 0.35 -12.42 5.25
C THR A 157 1.47 -12.84 4.32
N PHE A 158 1.94 -11.93 3.47
CA PHE A 158 3.05 -12.24 2.56
C PHE A 158 3.85 -11.00 2.18
N ASN A 159 5.10 -11.24 1.79
CA ASN A 159 5.96 -10.24 1.18
C ASN A 159 5.77 -10.23 -0.34
N TYR A 160 6.01 -9.11 -0.99
CA TYR A 160 6.16 -9.00 -2.44
C TYR A 160 7.33 -8.07 -2.77
N ARG A 161 7.95 -8.18 -3.96
CA ARG A 161 9.06 -7.29 -4.33
C ARG A 161 8.62 -5.83 -4.43
N LEU A 162 9.51 -4.93 -4.01
CA LEU A 162 9.26 -3.50 -3.87
C LEU A 162 10.22 -2.67 -4.74
N GLY A 163 9.89 -1.40 -4.92
CA GLY A 163 10.63 -0.38 -5.64
C GLY A 163 11.09 -0.86 -7.01
N PRO A 164 12.33 -0.54 -7.42
CA PRO A 164 12.83 -0.97 -8.72
C PRO A 164 12.90 -2.50 -8.85
N LEU A 165 13.16 -3.25 -7.77
CA LEU A 165 13.24 -4.71 -7.83
C LEU A 165 11.87 -5.36 -8.11
N GLY A 166 10.78 -4.72 -7.69
CA GLY A 166 9.41 -5.17 -7.92
C GLY A 166 8.75 -4.56 -9.16
N PHE A 167 9.18 -3.39 -9.61
CA PHE A 167 8.41 -2.59 -10.57
C PHE A 167 9.24 -2.00 -11.72
N LEU A 168 10.51 -2.38 -11.89
CA LEU A 168 11.29 -1.98 -13.08
C LEU A 168 10.57 -2.41 -14.36
N SER A 169 10.30 -1.45 -15.23
CA SER A 169 9.82 -1.68 -16.59
C SER A 169 10.62 -0.85 -17.60
N THR A 170 10.92 -1.44 -18.74
CA THR A 170 11.51 -0.77 -19.91
C THR A 170 10.48 -0.48 -20.98
N GLY A 171 9.20 -0.82 -20.76
CA GLY A 171 8.13 -0.73 -21.76
C GLY A 171 8.19 -1.81 -22.84
N ASP A 172 9.15 -2.73 -22.76
CA ASP A 172 9.37 -3.83 -23.71
C ASP A 172 9.66 -5.16 -22.99
N SER A 173 10.08 -6.17 -23.74
CA SER A 173 10.34 -7.51 -23.21
C SER A 173 11.61 -7.64 -22.34
N ALA A 174 12.48 -6.62 -22.28
CA ALA A 174 13.70 -6.67 -21.47
C ALA A 174 13.38 -6.64 -19.98
N ALA A 175 12.43 -5.79 -19.58
CA ALA A 175 11.78 -5.80 -18.27
C ALA A 175 10.32 -5.34 -18.42
N GLN A 176 9.36 -6.26 -18.26
CA GLN A 176 7.94 -5.95 -18.43
C GLN A 176 7.36 -5.12 -17.28
N GLY A 177 7.90 -5.27 -16.06
CA GLY A 177 7.36 -4.68 -14.85
C GLY A 177 6.35 -5.57 -14.12
N ASN A 178 5.68 -4.96 -13.13
CA ASN A 178 4.66 -5.57 -12.28
C ASN A 178 5.09 -6.87 -11.57
N TYR A 179 6.38 -7.05 -11.30
CA TYR A 179 6.87 -8.25 -10.63
C TYR A 179 6.28 -8.38 -9.22
N GLY A 180 6.10 -7.26 -8.48
CA GLY A 180 5.41 -7.26 -7.19
C GLY A 180 3.94 -7.70 -7.27
N LEU A 181 3.21 -7.36 -8.34
CA LEU A 181 1.84 -7.84 -8.55
C LEU A 181 1.81 -9.33 -8.95
N LYS A 182 2.78 -9.75 -9.77
CA LYS A 182 2.97 -11.16 -10.15
C LYS A 182 3.33 -12.02 -8.92
N ASP A 183 4.11 -11.46 -8.00
CA ASP A 183 4.45 -12.05 -6.70
C ASP A 183 3.20 -12.25 -5.84
N ALA A 184 2.35 -11.22 -5.70
CA ALA A 184 1.07 -11.33 -4.99
C ALA A 184 0.16 -12.41 -5.61
N ALA A 185 0.07 -12.49 -6.94
CA ALA A 185 -0.67 -13.55 -7.60
C ALA A 185 -0.07 -14.95 -7.35
N ALA A 186 1.26 -15.07 -7.29
CA ALA A 186 1.92 -16.33 -6.94
C ALA A 186 1.67 -16.73 -5.47
N ALA A 187 1.67 -15.77 -4.54
CA ALA A 187 1.31 -16.00 -3.15
C ALA A 187 -0.14 -16.52 -3.03
N MET A 188 -1.08 -15.92 -3.76
CA MET A 188 -2.48 -16.39 -3.76
C MET A 188 -2.65 -17.78 -4.40
N LYS A 189 -1.88 -18.11 -5.44
CA LYS A 189 -1.81 -19.48 -5.97
C LYS A 189 -1.29 -20.46 -4.92
N TRP A 190 -0.27 -20.07 -4.15
CA TRP A 190 0.23 -20.86 -3.03
C TRP A 190 -0.84 -21.05 -1.95
N VAL A 191 -1.58 -19.99 -1.59
CA VAL A 191 -2.69 -20.06 -0.62
C VAL A 191 -3.73 -21.08 -1.08
N ARG A 192 -4.24 -20.96 -2.31
CA ARG A 192 -5.23 -21.91 -2.86
C ARG A 192 -4.74 -23.36 -2.82
N ALA A 193 -3.46 -23.59 -3.07
CA ALA A 193 -2.87 -24.93 -3.10
C ALA A 193 -2.62 -25.54 -1.72
N ASN A 194 -2.37 -24.72 -0.68
CA ASN A 194 -1.82 -25.22 0.59
C ASN A 194 -2.67 -24.93 1.83
N ILE A 195 -3.60 -23.97 1.78
CA ILE A 195 -4.23 -23.45 3.01
C ILE A 195 -5.11 -24.50 3.74
N ALA A 196 -5.56 -25.52 3.02
CA ALA A 196 -6.24 -26.69 3.60
C ALA A 196 -5.41 -27.41 4.67
N SER A 197 -4.08 -27.52 4.48
CA SER A 197 -3.18 -28.14 5.46
C SER A 197 -3.09 -27.36 6.78
N PHE A 198 -3.50 -26.09 6.78
CA PHE A 198 -3.52 -25.21 7.95
C PHE A 198 -4.93 -25.08 8.57
N GLY A 199 -5.92 -25.81 8.03
CA GLY A 199 -7.31 -25.75 8.49
C GLY A 199 -8.16 -24.65 7.83
N GLY A 200 -7.65 -23.99 6.80
CA GLY A 200 -8.40 -23.02 6.00
C GLY A 200 -9.18 -23.67 4.85
N ASP A 201 -10.21 -23.01 4.37
CA ASP A 201 -11.00 -23.41 3.21
C ASP A 201 -10.43 -22.73 1.94
N PRO A 202 -9.81 -23.50 1.01
CA PRO A 202 -9.29 -22.94 -0.23
C PRO A 202 -10.38 -22.43 -1.17
N GLY A 203 -11.67 -22.62 -0.88
CA GLY A 203 -12.83 -22.06 -1.62
C GLY A 203 -13.48 -20.83 -0.97
N ARG A 204 -12.93 -20.33 0.16
CA ARG A 204 -13.41 -19.12 0.85
C ARG A 204 -12.23 -18.23 1.22
N VAL A 205 -11.65 -17.59 0.22
CA VAL A 205 -10.45 -16.76 0.35
C VAL A 205 -10.78 -15.29 0.06
N ALA A 206 -10.67 -14.41 1.04
CA ALA A 206 -10.68 -12.97 0.84
C ALA A 206 -9.25 -12.41 0.76
N LEU A 207 -9.03 -11.48 -0.17
CA LEU A 207 -7.79 -10.73 -0.27
C LEU A 207 -7.99 -9.29 0.20
N TRP A 208 -7.24 -8.89 1.22
CA TRP A 208 -7.30 -7.58 1.86
C TRP A 208 -6.01 -6.82 1.63
N GLY A 209 -6.10 -5.60 1.11
CA GLY A 209 -4.98 -4.69 0.98
C GLY A 209 -5.32 -3.28 1.43
N TYR A 210 -4.27 -2.51 1.72
CA TYR A 210 -4.37 -1.10 2.12
C TYR A 210 -3.38 -0.22 1.36
N SER A 211 -3.74 1.02 1.02
CA SER A 211 -2.85 1.95 0.30
C SER A 211 -2.35 1.37 -1.04
N ALA A 212 -1.04 1.33 -1.29
CA ALA A 212 -0.45 0.60 -2.42
C ALA A 212 -0.87 -0.89 -2.49
N GLY A 213 -1.12 -1.52 -1.34
CA GLY A 213 -1.70 -2.86 -1.27
C GLY A 213 -3.16 -2.86 -1.72
N ALA A 214 -3.95 -1.85 -1.38
CA ALA A 214 -5.33 -1.70 -1.88
C ALA A 214 -5.36 -1.47 -3.40
N ALA A 215 -4.45 -0.64 -3.91
CA ALA A 215 -4.26 -0.48 -5.34
C ALA A 215 -3.90 -1.81 -6.02
N SER A 216 -2.98 -2.59 -5.42
CA SER A 216 -2.62 -3.93 -5.90
C SER A 216 -3.83 -4.86 -5.92
N VAL A 217 -4.58 -4.97 -4.83
CA VAL A 217 -5.78 -5.81 -4.76
C VAL A 217 -6.80 -5.41 -5.82
N HIS A 218 -7.07 -4.11 -6.00
CA HIS A 218 -7.94 -3.65 -7.08
C HIS A 218 -7.40 -4.07 -8.45
N LEU A 219 -6.10 -3.90 -8.74
CA LEU A 219 -5.49 -4.35 -9.99
C LEU A 219 -5.58 -5.88 -10.19
N LEU A 220 -5.46 -6.67 -9.13
CA LEU A 220 -5.67 -8.12 -9.17
C LEU A 220 -7.13 -8.47 -9.53
N THR A 221 -8.12 -7.63 -9.19
CA THR A 221 -9.50 -7.83 -9.67
C THR A 221 -9.64 -7.60 -11.19
N LEU A 222 -8.71 -6.87 -11.81
CA LEU A 222 -8.74 -6.53 -13.24
C LEU A 222 -7.83 -7.45 -14.07
N ALA A 223 -6.78 -8.00 -13.47
CA ALA A 223 -5.77 -8.81 -14.12
C ALA A 223 -6.30 -10.20 -14.51
N PRO A 224 -6.29 -10.57 -15.81
CA PRO A 224 -6.73 -11.91 -16.22
C PRO A 224 -6.01 -13.07 -15.51
N PRO A 225 -4.68 -13.04 -15.29
CA PRO A 225 -3.98 -14.13 -14.59
C PRO A 225 -4.34 -14.31 -13.11
N ALA A 226 -5.05 -13.34 -12.50
CA ALA A 226 -5.47 -13.37 -11.10
C ALA A 226 -6.93 -13.85 -10.90
N ARG A 227 -7.67 -14.11 -11.98
CA ARG A 227 -9.06 -14.60 -11.90
C ARG A 227 -9.14 -15.93 -11.13
N GLY A 228 -10.07 -15.99 -10.18
CA GLY A 228 -10.32 -17.17 -9.35
C GLY A 228 -9.34 -17.36 -8.19
N LEU A 229 -8.36 -16.46 -7.99
CA LEU A 229 -7.40 -16.59 -6.89
C LEU A 229 -7.96 -16.17 -5.53
N PHE A 230 -9.05 -15.41 -5.50
CA PHE A 230 -9.79 -15.03 -4.30
C PHE A 230 -11.29 -14.92 -4.63
N ASP A 231 -12.13 -15.00 -3.61
CA ASP A 231 -13.59 -15.05 -3.66
C ASP A 231 -14.24 -13.74 -3.17
N ALA A 232 -13.48 -12.90 -2.46
CA ALA A 232 -13.85 -11.55 -2.04
C ALA A 232 -12.60 -10.65 -1.96
N ALA A 233 -12.79 -9.34 -2.06
CA ALA A 233 -11.70 -8.38 -1.97
C ALA A 233 -12.01 -7.23 -1.00
N ILE A 234 -11.00 -6.79 -0.26
CA ILE A 234 -11.05 -5.62 0.61
C ILE A 234 -9.89 -4.71 0.19
N TYR A 235 -10.16 -3.47 -0.19
CA TYR A 235 -9.11 -2.52 -0.58
C TYR A 235 -9.38 -1.13 0.02
N GLY A 236 -8.68 -0.81 1.12
CA GLY A 236 -8.84 0.44 1.87
C GLY A 236 -7.85 1.51 1.45
N SER A 237 -8.31 2.76 1.33
CA SER A 237 -7.48 3.95 1.09
C SER A 237 -6.57 3.86 -0.13
N GLY A 238 -7.08 3.23 -1.20
CA GLY A 238 -6.34 3.06 -2.43
C GLY A 238 -7.08 2.22 -3.46
N SER A 239 -6.73 2.42 -4.73
CA SER A 239 -7.32 1.69 -5.85
C SER A 239 -6.40 1.80 -7.06
N GLY A 240 -6.42 0.81 -7.96
CA GLY A 240 -5.69 0.85 -9.23
C GLY A 240 -6.12 1.96 -10.19
N LEU A 241 -7.09 2.82 -9.82
CA LEU A 241 -7.50 4.00 -10.57
C LEU A 241 -6.85 5.28 -10.07
N HIS A 242 -6.10 5.23 -8.97
CA HIS A 242 -5.37 6.40 -8.50
C HIS A 242 -4.23 6.77 -9.44
N ARG A 243 -3.93 8.07 -9.57
CA ARG A 243 -2.78 8.55 -10.37
C ARG A 243 -1.46 7.96 -9.91
N TRP A 244 -1.25 7.85 -8.60
CA TRP A 244 -0.05 7.27 -8.01
C TRP A 244 0.04 5.74 -8.16
N ALA A 245 -1.03 5.08 -8.65
CA ALA A 245 -1.11 3.63 -8.78
C ALA A 245 -0.83 3.10 -10.20
N LEU A 246 -0.58 3.97 -11.18
CA LEU A 246 -0.25 3.56 -12.56
C LEU A 246 0.74 4.51 -13.22
N PHE A 247 1.83 3.95 -13.73
CA PHE A 247 2.92 4.65 -14.40
C PHE A 247 2.82 4.47 -15.91
N ALA A 248 2.68 5.59 -16.64
CA ALA A 248 2.41 5.58 -18.07
C ALA A 248 3.68 5.42 -18.93
N ASP A 249 4.80 6.04 -18.56
CA ASP A 249 6.07 5.99 -19.30
C ASP A 249 7.21 5.52 -18.39
N PRO A 250 7.49 4.20 -18.33
CA PRO A 250 8.45 3.66 -17.38
C PRO A 250 9.91 3.76 -17.85
N LEU A 251 10.18 3.97 -19.14
CA LEU A 251 11.53 3.92 -19.69
C LEU A 251 12.43 5.05 -19.15
N PRO A 252 12.01 6.32 -19.07
CA PRO A 252 12.83 7.39 -18.48
C PRO A 252 13.26 7.10 -17.05
N THR A 253 12.36 6.52 -16.25
CA THR A 253 12.65 6.12 -14.87
C THR A 253 13.67 5.00 -14.80
N ALA A 254 13.55 3.97 -15.64
CA ALA A 254 14.53 2.88 -15.74
C ALA A 254 15.92 3.38 -16.18
N ARG A 255 15.96 4.33 -17.12
CA ARG A 255 17.18 4.98 -17.63
C ARG A 255 17.86 5.81 -16.55
N ARG A 256 17.09 6.59 -15.79
CA ARG A 256 17.59 7.35 -14.64
C ARG A 256 18.17 6.44 -13.56
N LEU A 257 17.48 5.34 -13.23
CA LEU A 257 18.01 4.34 -12.30
C LEU A 257 19.36 3.81 -12.80
N ALA A 258 19.46 3.43 -14.07
CA ALA A 258 20.70 2.92 -14.65
C ALA A 258 21.84 3.92 -14.45
N ALA A 259 21.64 5.19 -14.82
CA ALA A 259 22.65 6.24 -14.63
C ALA A 259 23.08 6.38 -13.16
N LEU A 260 22.13 6.35 -12.22
CA LEU A 260 22.40 6.48 -10.78
C LEU A 260 23.22 5.32 -10.19
N VAL A 261 23.20 4.14 -10.82
CA VAL A 261 23.98 2.96 -10.38
C VAL A 261 25.15 2.64 -11.30
N ASN A 262 25.62 3.60 -12.09
CA ASN A 262 26.74 3.47 -13.04
C ASN A 262 26.52 2.41 -14.13
N CYS A 263 25.26 2.23 -14.55
CA CYS A 263 24.90 1.61 -15.82
C CYS A 263 24.60 2.70 -16.85
N SER A 264 25.12 2.60 -18.07
CA SER A 264 24.84 3.63 -19.07
C SER A 264 23.35 3.65 -19.44
N ASP A 265 22.74 4.83 -19.36
CA ASP A 265 21.38 5.11 -19.78
C ASP A 265 21.23 5.13 -21.31
N ALA A 266 22.31 5.09 -22.09
CA ALA A 266 22.27 4.98 -23.54
C ALA A 266 22.21 3.52 -24.07
N LEU A 267 22.35 2.52 -23.19
CA LEU A 267 22.39 1.10 -23.59
C LEU A 267 21.09 0.64 -24.29
N PRO A 268 21.11 -0.38 -25.16
CA PRO A 268 19.88 -1.12 -25.47
C PRO A 268 19.18 -1.61 -24.19
N THR A 269 17.85 -1.70 -24.17
CA THR A 269 17.07 -2.04 -22.95
C THR A 269 17.48 -3.39 -22.35
N ALA A 270 17.78 -4.39 -23.20
CA ALA A 270 18.30 -5.68 -22.77
C ALA A 270 19.65 -5.58 -22.02
N ASP A 271 20.58 -4.79 -22.56
CA ASP A 271 21.91 -4.58 -21.95
C ASP A 271 21.83 -3.70 -20.70
N LEU A 272 20.92 -2.73 -20.67
CA LEU A 272 20.61 -1.95 -19.48
C LEU A 272 20.14 -2.86 -18.35
N VAL A 273 19.18 -3.74 -18.61
CA VAL A 273 18.66 -4.68 -17.60
C VAL A 273 19.75 -5.68 -17.19
N ALA A 274 20.57 -6.16 -18.13
CA ALA A 274 21.72 -7.01 -17.82
C ALA A 274 22.72 -6.31 -16.88
N CYS A 275 23.03 -5.03 -17.13
CA CYS A 275 23.87 -4.24 -16.24
C CYS A 275 23.24 -4.09 -14.84
N LEU A 276 21.95 -3.76 -14.75
CA LEU A 276 21.24 -3.63 -13.47
C LEU A 276 21.26 -4.92 -12.64
N ARG A 277 21.24 -6.11 -13.28
CA ARG A 277 21.38 -7.39 -12.58
C ARG A 277 22.73 -7.57 -11.88
N THR A 278 23.77 -6.85 -12.32
CA THR A 278 25.12 -6.93 -11.70
C THR A 278 25.30 -6.03 -10.49
N ARG A 279 24.36 -5.11 -10.23
CA ARG A 279 24.45 -4.16 -9.11
C ARG A 279 23.94 -4.79 -7.82
N SER A 280 24.37 -4.29 -6.66
CA SER A 280 23.81 -4.75 -5.39
C SER A 280 22.35 -4.27 -5.25
N PRO A 281 21.48 -5.04 -4.57
CA PRO A 281 20.11 -4.59 -4.32
C PRO A 281 20.07 -3.30 -3.49
N GLU A 282 21.03 -3.13 -2.57
CA GLU A 282 21.16 -1.93 -1.74
C GLU A 282 21.47 -0.68 -2.57
N ASP A 283 22.44 -0.74 -3.49
CA ASP A 283 22.76 0.39 -4.37
C ASP A 283 21.54 0.80 -5.21
N ILE A 284 20.80 -0.20 -5.70
CA ILE A 284 19.58 0.01 -6.48
C ILE A 284 18.50 0.72 -5.66
N VAL A 285 18.17 0.23 -4.46
CA VAL A 285 17.06 0.80 -3.68
C VAL A 285 17.41 2.14 -3.04
N ARG A 286 18.69 2.38 -2.70
CA ARG A 286 19.17 3.68 -2.18
C ARG A 286 18.95 4.84 -3.16
N THR A 287 18.81 4.55 -4.46
CA THR A 287 18.51 5.59 -5.47
C THR A 287 17.15 6.25 -5.28
N TYR A 288 16.24 5.70 -4.47
CA TYR A 288 14.89 6.22 -4.24
C TYR A 288 14.88 7.74 -3.97
N TYR A 289 15.71 8.22 -3.02
CA TYR A 289 15.79 9.64 -2.67
C TYR A 289 16.52 10.52 -3.71
N SER A 290 17.03 9.93 -4.79
CA SER A 290 17.62 10.66 -5.92
C SER A 290 16.59 10.98 -7.01
N PHE A 291 15.33 10.60 -6.83
CA PHE A 291 14.21 11.00 -7.69
C PHE A 291 13.57 12.31 -7.18
N PRO A 292 13.12 13.19 -8.07
CA PRO A 292 12.52 14.46 -7.67
C PRO A 292 11.13 14.25 -7.01
N SER A 293 10.78 15.12 -6.08
CA SER A 293 9.43 15.25 -5.51
C SER A 293 9.06 16.73 -5.41
N LEU A 294 7.80 17.07 -5.71
CA LEU A 294 7.29 18.44 -5.59
C LEU A 294 6.69 18.72 -4.20
N VAL A 295 6.29 17.68 -3.47
CA VAL A 295 5.76 17.78 -2.11
C VAL A 295 6.50 16.80 -1.20
N GLY A 296 7.16 17.32 -0.16
CA GLY A 296 7.92 16.52 0.80
C GLY A 296 9.03 15.67 0.17
N ASP A 297 9.52 14.71 0.95
CA ASP A 297 10.65 13.81 0.62
C ASP A 297 10.18 12.38 0.27
N MET A 298 9.02 12.24 -0.38
CA MET A 298 8.44 10.95 -0.80
C MET A 298 8.24 10.87 -2.32
N PRO A 299 9.32 10.74 -3.12
CA PRO A 299 9.17 10.52 -4.55
C PRO A 299 8.42 9.20 -4.80
N MET A 300 7.57 9.16 -5.82
CA MET A 300 6.83 7.93 -6.18
C MET A 300 7.25 7.47 -7.58
N PRO A 301 8.50 7.02 -7.83
CA PRO A 301 8.95 6.71 -9.19
C PRO A 301 8.63 5.27 -9.61
N TRP A 302 8.26 4.39 -8.68
CA TRP A 302 8.07 2.96 -8.93
C TRP A 302 6.64 2.54 -8.65
N GLY A 303 6.06 1.74 -9.55
CA GLY A 303 4.75 1.14 -9.33
C GLY A 303 4.22 0.44 -10.58
N PRO A 304 2.93 0.09 -10.59
CA PRO A 304 2.33 -0.67 -11.67
C PRO A 304 2.39 0.02 -13.04
N VAL A 305 2.57 -0.74 -14.11
CA VAL A 305 2.58 -0.26 -15.51
C VAL A 305 1.60 -1.07 -16.36
N VAL A 306 1.14 -0.51 -17.47
CA VAL A 306 0.52 -1.33 -18.52
C VAL A 306 1.62 -2.12 -19.22
N GLU A 307 1.46 -3.44 -19.29
CA GLU A 307 2.41 -4.31 -19.99
C GLU A 307 2.11 -4.31 -21.48
N GLY A 308 3.15 -4.05 -22.29
CA GLY A 308 3.10 -4.16 -23.74
C GLY A 308 3.05 -5.61 -24.24
N ASP A 309 3.27 -5.80 -25.55
CA ASP A 309 3.17 -7.11 -26.17
C ASP A 309 4.14 -8.10 -25.52
N PRO A 310 3.64 -9.18 -24.91
CA PRO A 310 4.50 -10.13 -24.24
C PRO A 310 5.26 -11.01 -25.24
N ALA A 311 6.26 -11.73 -24.73
CA ALA A 311 6.79 -12.86 -25.46
C ALA A 311 5.67 -13.87 -25.81
N PRO A 312 5.74 -14.55 -26.96
CA PRO A 312 4.75 -15.56 -27.34
C PRO A 312 4.55 -16.60 -26.22
N GLY A 313 3.31 -16.72 -25.72
CA GLY A 313 2.93 -17.72 -24.71
C GLY A 313 2.78 -17.24 -23.26
N ASP A 314 3.07 -15.98 -22.94
CA ASP A 314 2.87 -15.43 -21.58
C ASP A 314 1.98 -14.17 -21.63
N PRO A 315 0.68 -14.22 -21.34
CA PRO A 315 -0.18 -13.03 -21.45
C PRO A 315 0.26 -11.92 -20.48
N PRO A 316 0.14 -10.63 -20.87
CA PRO A 316 0.51 -9.52 -19.97
C PRO A 316 -0.33 -9.58 -18.69
N PHE A 317 0.28 -9.25 -17.55
CA PHE A 317 -0.44 -9.25 -16.28
C PHE A 317 -1.51 -8.15 -16.25
N LEU A 318 -1.13 -6.94 -16.68
CA LEU A 318 -2.02 -5.80 -16.86
C LEU A 318 -2.03 -5.36 -18.34
N PRO A 319 -3.00 -5.84 -19.15
CA PRO A 319 -3.00 -5.65 -20.61
C PRO A 319 -3.41 -4.25 -21.08
N ALA A 320 -4.00 -3.43 -20.21
CA ALA A 320 -4.56 -2.14 -20.58
C ALA A 320 -4.68 -1.26 -19.32
N PRO A 321 -4.86 0.07 -19.49
CA PRO A 321 -5.13 0.97 -18.38
C PRO A 321 -6.31 0.48 -17.50
N PRO A 322 -6.20 0.49 -16.16
CA PRO A 322 -7.25 0.05 -15.25
C PRO A 322 -8.61 0.70 -15.49
N ALA A 323 -8.63 2.01 -15.79
CA ALA A 323 -9.86 2.75 -16.10
C ALA A 323 -10.58 2.17 -17.34
N GLN A 324 -9.82 1.73 -18.34
CA GLN A 324 -10.37 1.08 -19.54
C GLN A 324 -10.91 -0.31 -19.20
N LEU A 325 -10.20 -1.10 -18.39
CA LEU A 325 -10.65 -2.43 -17.97
C LEU A 325 -11.97 -2.36 -17.18
N VAL A 326 -12.09 -1.41 -16.26
CA VAL A 326 -13.32 -1.16 -15.50
C VAL A 326 -14.45 -0.72 -16.42
N ALA A 327 -14.21 0.25 -17.32
CA ALA A 327 -15.23 0.73 -18.26
C ALA A 327 -15.75 -0.37 -19.21
N GLN A 328 -14.92 -1.36 -19.53
CA GLN A 328 -15.30 -2.53 -20.34
C GLN A 328 -15.99 -3.64 -19.52
N GLY A 329 -16.24 -3.46 -18.23
CA GLY A 329 -16.80 -4.49 -17.37
C GLY A 329 -15.85 -5.66 -17.09
N ARG A 330 -14.54 -5.49 -17.32
CA ARG A 330 -13.52 -6.54 -17.13
C ARG A 330 -13.04 -6.62 -15.67
N VAL A 331 -13.99 -6.63 -14.74
CA VAL A 331 -13.73 -6.79 -13.30
C VAL A 331 -14.02 -8.23 -12.87
N ALA A 332 -13.29 -8.74 -11.89
CA ALA A 332 -13.59 -10.03 -11.27
C ALA A 332 -14.96 -9.97 -10.59
N PRO A 333 -15.84 -10.98 -10.77
CA PRO A 333 -17.19 -10.98 -10.21
C PRO A 333 -17.18 -11.42 -8.75
N VAL A 334 -16.46 -10.72 -7.88
CA VAL A 334 -16.33 -11.00 -6.45
C VAL A 334 -16.82 -9.81 -5.61
N PRO A 335 -17.41 -10.04 -4.42
CA PRO A 335 -17.78 -8.95 -3.54
C PRO A 335 -16.58 -8.11 -3.13
N VAL A 336 -16.80 -6.81 -2.98
CA VAL A 336 -15.77 -5.83 -2.64
C VAL A 336 -16.18 -5.00 -1.45
N VAL A 337 -15.25 -4.75 -0.53
CA VAL A 337 -15.33 -3.64 0.42
C VAL A 337 -14.17 -2.67 0.18
N THR A 338 -14.47 -1.38 0.04
CA THR A 338 -13.47 -0.32 -0.17
C THR A 338 -13.80 0.87 0.72
N GLY A 339 -12.84 1.75 0.99
CA GLY A 339 -13.11 2.92 1.82
C GLY A 339 -11.91 3.83 1.96
N MET A 340 -12.01 4.77 2.89
CA MET A 340 -10.98 5.74 3.23
C MET A 340 -11.09 6.18 4.69
N THR A 341 -10.06 6.81 5.23
CA THR A 341 -10.14 7.59 6.47
C THR A 341 -10.62 9.02 6.21
N THR A 342 -10.97 9.79 7.24
CA THR A 342 -11.46 11.17 7.05
C THR A 342 -10.36 12.16 6.67
N ASP A 343 -9.14 11.93 7.16
CA ASP A 343 -8.01 12.87 7.13
C ASP A 343 -6.76 12.21 6.53
N GLU A 344 -6.96 11.36 5.51
CA GLU A 344 -5.95 10.55 4.81
C GLU A 344 -4.56 11.20 4.77
N ALA A 345 -4.46 12.40 4.20
CA ALA A 345 -3.17 13.02 3.92
C ALA A 345 -2.73 14.06 4.97
N VAL A 346 -3.12 13.90 6.24
CA VAL A 346 -2.63 14.78 7.32
C VAL A 346 -1.11 14.68 7.49
N ASP A 347 -0.49 13.55 7.15
CA ASP A 347 0.96 13.36 7.12
C ASP A 347 1.67 14.25 6.10
N ALA A 348 1.04 14.54 4.97
CA ALA A 348 1.53 15.51 3.99
C ALA A 348 1.26 16.96 4.42
N ALA A 349 0.13 17.19 5.09
CA ALA A 349 -0.29 18.52 5.54
C ALA A 349 0.50 19.02 6.76
N TYR A 350 0.84 18.14 7.70
CA TYR A 350 1.43 18.51 8.98
C TYR A 350 2.83 19.15 8.87
N PRO A 351 3.77 18.63 8.05
CA PRO A 351 5.04 19.30 7.80
C PRO A 351 4.86 20.67 7.14
N VAL A 352 3.93 20.81 6.21
CA VAL A 352 3.61 22.11 5.56
C VAL A 352 3.04 23.09 6.58
N HIS A 353 2.21 22.62 7.51
CA HIS A 353 1.62 23.43 8.56
C HIS A 353 2.66 23.92 9.58
N THR A 354 3.66 23.10 9.90
CA THR A 354 4.65 23.36 10.96
C THR A 354 5.95 23.98 10.45
N ASP A 355 6.23 23.90 9.15
CA ASP A 355 7.41 24.47 8.51
C ASP A 355 7.02 25.58 7.51
N ALA A 356 7.34 26.83 7.87
CA ALA A 356 7.06 28.00 7.04
C ALA A 356 7.72 27.95 5.66
N TYR A 357 8.89 27.33 5.54
CA TYR A 357 9.55 27.18 4.25
C TYR A 357 8.80 26.22 3.32
N LEU A 358 8.25 25.13 3.86
CA LEU A 358 7.41 24.23 3.08
C LEU A 358 6.08 24.88 2.70
N ALA A 359 5.47 25.67 3.59
CA ALA A 359 4.28 26.45 3.29
C ALA A 359 4.50 27.45 2.14
N ASP A 360 5.58 28.23 2.21
CA ASP A 360 5.93 29.23 1.19
C ASP A 360 6.26 28.54 -0.15
N ARG A 361 6.99 27.41 -0.11
CA ARG A 361 7.26 26.60 -1.31
C ARG A 361 5.95 26.09 -1.94
N LEU A 362 5.02 25.60 -1.14
CA LEU A 362 3.72 25.15 -1.64
C LEU A 362 2.92 26.31 -2.25
N ASP A 363 2.91 27.50 -1.65
CA ASP A 363 2.18 28.66 -2.18
C ASP A 363 2.76 29.10 -3.55
N LEU A 364 4.09 29.06 -3.70
CA LEU A 364 4.78 29.36 -4.96
C LEU A 364 4.55 28.32 -6.06
N HIS A 365 4.44 27.05 -5.69
CA HIS A 365 4.39 25.92 -6.63
C HIS A 365 3.04 25.18 -6.64
N LEU A 366 1.98 25.77 -6.08
CA LEU A 366 0.68 25.10 -5.94
C LEU A 366 0.15 24.58 -7.28
N LEU A 367 0.29 25.35 -8.35
CA LEU A 367 -0.13 24.94 -9.68
C LEU A 367 0.62 23.69 -10.18
N ASP A 368 1.92 23.59 -9.94
CA ASP A 368 2.73 22.45 -10.37
C ASP A 368 2.40 21.21 -9.53
N VAL A 369 2.20 21.40 -8.23
CA VAL A 369 1.71 20.36 -7.31
C VAL A 369 0.34 19.84 -7.74
N LEU A 370 -0.58 20.72 -8.12
CA LEU A 370 -1.89 20.34 -8.64
C LEU A 370 -1.80 19.61 -9.98
N ARG A 371 -0.93 20.05 -10.90
CA ARG A 371 -0.74 19.37 -12.20
C ARG A 371 -0.22 17.95 -12.05
N GLU A 372 0.67 17.74 -11.09
CA GLU A 372 1.26 16.44 -10.83
C GLU A 372 0.22 15.50 -10.18
N TYR A 373 -0.35 15.93 -9.05
CA TYR A 373 -1.06 15.04 -8.13
C TYR A 373 -2.58 15.17 -8.16
N ALA A 374 -3.14 16.31 -8.56
CA ALA A 374 -4.58 16.48 -8.49
C ALA A 374 -5.32 15.64 -9.56
N PRO A 375 -6.55 15.20 -9.28
CA PRO A 375 -7.37 14.39 -10.19
C PRO A 375 -8.00 15.22 -11.34
N VAL A 376 -7.30 16.26 -11.82
CA VAL A 376 -7.75 17.16 -12.89
C VAL A 376 -6.71 17.13 -14.02
N PRO A 377 -7.01 16.52 -15.17
CA PRO A 377 -6.06 16.44 -16.27
C PRO A 377 -5.78 17.85 -16.81
N ASN A 378 -4.51 18.22 -16.95
CA ASN A 378 -4.09 19.53 -17.49
C ASN A 378 -4.78 20.72 -16.79
N ILE A 379 -4.83 20.71 -15.45
CA ILE A 379 -5.45 21.79 -14.66
C ILE A 379 -4.93 23.17 -15.10
N SER A 380 -5.86 24.09 -15.36
CA SER A 380 -5.56 25.45 -15.80
C SER A 380 -5.15 26.35 -14.63
N VAL A 381 -4.62 27.53 -14.93
CA VAL A 381 -4.28 28.53 -13.91
C VAL A 381 -5.54 29.00 -13.17
N GLU A 382 -6.64 29.16 -13.89
CA GLU A 382 -7.93 29.60 -13.36
C GLU A 382 -8.53 28.53 -12.43
N ALA A 383 -8.51 27.26 -12.85
CA ALA A 383 -8.96 26.14 -12.03
C ALA A 383 -8.11 25.99 -10.75
N ALA A 384 -6.79 26.16 -10.85
CA ALA A 384 -5.92 26.15 -9.68
C ALA A 384 -6.19 27.31 -8.73
N ALA A 385 -6.50 28.50 -9.26
CA ALA A 385 -6.92 29.66 -8.45
C ALA A 385 -8.26 29.40 -7.74
N GLU A 386 -9.20 28.72 -8.40
CA GLU A 386 -10.47 28.31 -7.79
C GLU A 386 -10.26 27.29 -6.66
N VAL A 387 -9.39 26.29 -6.86
CA VAL A 387 -8.98 25.35 -5.80
C VAL A 387 -8.39 26.12 -4.61
N ARG A 388 -7.44 27.04 -4.87
CA ARG A 388 -6.85 27.87 -3.82
C ARG A 388 -7.90 28.68 -3.07
N GLN A 389 -8.83 29.30 -3.79
CA GLN A 389 -9.92 30.08 -3.21
C GLN A 389 -10.85 29.21 -2.35
N PHE A 390 -11.17 28.00 -2.80
CA PHE A 390 -12.04 27.07 -2.09
C PHE A 390 -11.46 26.62 -0.75
N TYR A 391 -10.17 26.25 -0.71
CA TYR A 391 -9.53 25.74 0.51
C TYR A 391 -8.98 26.84 1.41
N PHE A 392 -8.51 27.98 0.86
CA PHE A 392 -7.74 28.97 1.63
C PHE A 392 -8.24 30.40 1.48
N GLY A 393 -9.18 30.66 0.57
CA GLY A 393 -9.59 32.02 0.23
C GLY A 393 -8.39 32.87 -0.21
N THR A 394 -8.25 34.05 0.38
CA THR A 394 -7.16 35.00 0.10
C THR A 394 -6.00 34.92 1.10
N ALA A 395 -6.09 34.06 2.12
CA ALA A 395 -5.03 33.93 3.12
C ALA A 395 -3.75 33.34 2.50
N PRO A 396 -2.56 33.71 2.98
CA PRO A 396 -1.32 33.03 2.60
C PRO A 396 -1.28 31.63 3.24
N LEU A 397 -0.66 30.64 2.56
CA LEU A 397 -0.69 29.25 3.04
C LEU A 397 0.02 29.05 4.38
N ARG A 398 1.02 29.88 4.71
CA ARG A 398 1.67 29.91 6.04
C ARG A 398 0.72 30.16 7.21
N ALA A 399 -0.47 30.70 6.95
CA ALA A 399 -1.51 30.91 7.96
C ALA A 399 -2.70 29.96 7.77
N ALA A 400 -2.59 28.98 6.88
CA ALA A 400 -3.66 28.03 6.62
C ALA A 400 -3.85 27.11 7.86
N PRO A 401 -5.11 26.92 8.31
CA PRO A 401 -5.41 25.91 9.30
C PRO A 401 -4.98 24.52 8.80
N LEU A 402 -4.46 23.68 9.69
CA LEU A 402 -4.06 22.30 9.35
C LEU A 402 -5.20 21.55 8.64
N ALA A 403 -6.44 21.66 9.14
CA ALA A 403 -7.61 21.02 8.54
C ALA A 403 -7.83 21.38 7.06
N ASN A 404 -7.51 22.61 6.65
CA ASN A 404 -7.68 23.05 5.26
C ASN A 404 -6.58 22.48 4.36
N LEU A 405 -5.34 22.42 4.85
CA LEU A 405 -4.23 21.74 4.18
C LEU A 405 -4.52 20.24 4.05
N THR A 406 -4.95 19.60 5.14
CA THR A 406 -5.35 18.19 5.17
C THR A 406 -6.46 17.92 4.17
N ALA A 407 -7.50 18.76 4.10
CA ALA A 407 -8.59 18.59 3.13
C ALA A 407 -8.10 18.67 1.68
N LEU A 408 -7.22 19.62 1.35
CA LEU A 408 -6.63 19.72 0.01
C LEU A 408 -5.85 18.45 -0.35
N PHE A 409 -4.89 18.05 0.49
CA PHE A 409 -4.04 16.89 0.19
C PHE A 409 -4.83 15.58 0.17
N THR A 410 -5.80 15.42 1.08
CA THR A 410 -6.68 14.25 1.13
C THR A 410 -7.50 14.14 -0.16
N ASP A 411 -8.02 15.25 -0.68
CA ASP A 411 -8.78 15.22 -1.93
C ASP A 411 -7.90 15.02 -3.17
N MET A 412 -6.69 15.57 -3.18
CA MET A 412 -5.71 15.36 -4.25
C MET A 412 -5.26 13.90 -4.36
N TYR A 413 -4.94 13.26 -3.23
CA TYR A 413 -4.32 11.94 -3.22
C TYR A 413 -5.31 10.77 -3.10
N PHE A 414 -6.48 10.98 -2.49
CA PHE A 414 -7.35 9.87 -2.08
C PHE A 414 -8.84 10.09 -2.36
N THR A 415 -9.46 11.16 -1.84
CA THR A 415 -10.93 11.25 -1.75
C THR A 415 -11.62 11.05 -3.10
N VAL A 416 -11.22 11.85 -4.08
CA VAL A 416 -11.93 11.95 -5.37
C VAL A 416 -11.82 10.63 -6.13
N GLU A 417 -10.62 10.07 -6.21
CA GLU A 417 -10.34 8.85 -6.98
C GLU A 417 -10.84 7.59 -6.26
N THR A 418 -10.84 7.56 -4.93
CA THR A 418 -11.42 6.46 -4.14
C THR A 418 -12.94 6.41 -4.30
N VAL A 419 -13.65 7.55 -4.17
CA VAL A 419 -15.11 7.60 -4.36
C VAL A 419 -15.50 7.31 -5.82
N ALA A 420 -14.83 7.96 -6.78
CA ALA A 420 -15.12 7.74 -8.19
C ALA A 420 -14.77 6.30 -8.63
N GLY A 421 -13.67 5.75 -8.10
CA GLY A 421 -13.23 4.39 -8.38
C GLY A 421 -14.17 3.33 -7.80
N ALA A 422 -14.66 3.51 -6.57
CA ALA A 422 -15.67 2.65 -5.98
C ALA A 422 -16.97 2.65 -6.80
N ALA A 423 -17.45 3.83 -7.21
CA ALA A 423 -18.62 3.94 -8.06
C ALA A 423 -18.40 3.31 -9.45
N ALA A 424 -17.20 3.48 -10.04
CA ALA A 424 -16.86 2.85 -11.33
C ALA A 424 -16.82 1.32 -11.23
N HIS A 425 -16.21 0.78 -10.18
CA HIS A 425 -16.19 -0.66 -9.92
C HIS A 425 -17.62 -1.21 -9.72
N ALA A 426 -18.44 -0.53 -8.92
CA ALA A 426 -19.83 -0.93 -8.66
C ALA A 426 -20.68 -0.95 -9.93
N ARG A 427 -20.44 -0.03 -10.89
CA ARG A 427 -21.09 -0.05 -12.21
C ARG A 427 -20.67 -1.23 -13.08
N ALA A 428 -19.40 -1.62 -12.98
CA ALA A 428 -18.81 -2.65 -13.81
C ALA A 428 -19.06 -4.07 -13.26
N SER A 429 -19.18 -4.19 -11.93
CA SER A 429 -19.30 -5.47 -11.24
C SER A 429 -20.74 -5.96 -11.17
N LYS A 430 -20.89 -7.29 -11.18
CA LYS A 430 -22.16 -7.97 -10.88
C LYS A 430 -22.26 -8.37 -9.41
N ALA A 431 -21.17 -8.26 -8.66
CA ALA A 431 -21.10 -8.56 -7.25
C ALA A 431 -21.27 -7.25 -6.44
N PRO A 432 -21.75 -7.34 -5.18
CA PRO A 432 -21.97 -6.16 -4.36
C PRO A 432 -20.64 -5.47 -4.00
N VAL A 433 -20.67 -4.14 -4.02
CA VAL A 433 -19.58 -3.27 -3.58
C VAL A 433 -20.06 -2.51 -2.35
N TYR A 434 -19.27 -2.48 -1.30
CA TYR A 434 -19.55 -1.74 -0.06
C TYR A 434 -18.50 -0.64 0.13
N PHE A 435 -18.93 0.49 0.69
CA PHE A 435 -18.04 1.61 0.99
C PHE A 435 -18.04 1.95 2.48
N TYR A 436 -16.87 2.18 3.07
CA TYR A 436 -16.74 2.72 4.42
C TYR A 436 -15.96 4.03 4.43
N ARG A 437 -16.26 4.87 5.43
CA ARG A 437 -15.40 5.98 5.84
C ARG A 437 -15.05 5.78 7.30
N PHE A 438 -13.76 5.62 7.60
CA PHE A 438 -13.29 5.51 8.97
C PHE A 438 -13.04 6.91 9.54
N ALA A 439 -13.74 7.24 10.62
CA ALA A 439 -13.84 8.57 11.20
C ALA A 439 -13.62 8.57 12.73
N LEU A 440 -13.26 7.43 13.31
CA LEU A 440 -12.93 7.34 14.73
C LEU A 440 -11.61 8.06 15.01
N ASP A 441 -11.70 9.27 15.55
CA ASP A 441 -10.57 10.04 16.07
C ASP A 441 -10.15 9.47 17.43
N GLY A 442 -9.24 8.49 17.38
CA GLY A 442 -8.76 7.76 18.53
C GLY A 442 -7.53 8.37 19.20
N ARG A 443 -7.10 7.76 20.30
CA ARG A 443 -5.89 8.20 21.05
C ARG A 443 -4.57 7.72 20.45
N VAL A 444 -4.62 6.91 19.40
CA VAL A 444 -3.45 6.44 18.65
C VAL A 444 -3.60 6.88 17.20
N SER A 445 -2.47 7.15 16.56
CA SER A 445 -2.43 7.50 15.15
C SER A 445 -1.09 7.07 14.57
N GLU A 446 -1.09 6.69 13.29
CA GLU A 446 0.09 6.46 12.47
C GLU A 446 0.98 7.71 12.42
N LEU A 447 0.39 8.91 12.53
CA LEU A 447 1.14 10.18 12.58
C LEU A 447 2.06 10.21 13.80
N VAL A 448 1.54 9.80 14.95
CA VAL A 448 2.27 9.70 16.22
C VAL A 448 3.22 8.50 16.19
N ARG A 449 2.78 7.35 15.68
CA ARG A 449 3.60 6.13 15.55
C ARG A 449 4.84 6.36 14.70
N ALA A 450 4.72 7.18 13.65
CA ALA A 450 5.79 7.59 12.77
C ALA A 450 6.72 8.66 13.39
N GLY A 451 6.38 9.20 14.56
CA GLY A 451 7.13 10.28 15.21
C GLY A 451 7.01 11.62 14.50
N LEU A 452 5.99 11.80 13.65
CA LEU A 452 5.77 13.05 12.90
C LEU A 452 5.06 14.10 13.75
N ALA A 453 4.24 13.69 14.73
CA ALA A 453 3.55 14.57 15.67
C ALA A 453 3.59 14.02 17.10
N GLY A 454 3.38 14.89 18.08
CA GLY A 454 3.30 14.51 19.50
C GLY A 454 1.92 13.99 19.92
N GLU A 455 0.88 14.24 19.13
CA GLU A 455 -0.50 13.85 19.38
C GLU A 455 -1.24 13.61 18.05
N PRO A 456 -2.37 12.86 18.05
CA PRO A 456 -3.22 12.71 16.87
C PRO A 456 -3.77 14.06 16.39
N HIS A 457 -3.92 14.23 15.07
CA HIS A 457 -4.45 15.44 14.43
C HIS A 457 -5.55 15.11 13.42
N GLY A 458 -6.46 14.20 13.80
CA GLY A 458 -7.48 13.61 12.94
C GLY A 458 -7.14 12.16 12.56
N VAL A 459 -7.91 11.60 11.62
CA VAL A 459 -7.84 10.19 11.26
C VAL A 459 -6.96 9.98 10.01
N MET A 460 -5.67 9.82 10.24
CA MET A 460 -4.64 9.71 9.19
C MET A 460 -4.82 8.46 8.34
N HIS A 461 -4.27 8.48 7.13
CA HIS A 461 -3.97 7.27 6.36
C HIS A 461 -3.37 6.16 7.25
N ALA A 462 -3.95 4.97 7.16
CA ALA A 462 -3.66 3.75 7.92
C ALA A 462 -4.07 3.74 9.41
N ASP A 463 -4.75 4.75 9.93
CA ASP A 463 -5.23 4.74 11.33
C ASP A 463 -6.27 3.64 11.58
N ASP A 464 -7.09 3.28 10.58
CA ASP A 464 -8.02 2.15 10.68
C ASP A 464 -7.30 0.80 10.85
N LEU A 465 -6.09 0.65 10.29
CA LEU A 465 -5.28 -0.55 10.47
C LEU A 465 -4.85 -0.77 11.92
N LEU A 466 -4.68 0.29 12.71
CA LEU A 466 -4.38 0.21 14.14
C LEU A 466 -5.47 -0.52 14.94
N TYR A 467 -6.65 -0.69 14.34
CA TYR A 467 -7.79 -1.39 14.94
C TYR A 467 -8.10 -2.73 14.24
N ALA A 468 -7.42 -3.08 13.15
CA ALA A 468 -7.73 -4.29 12.37
C ALA A 468 -6.60 -5.32 12.38
N VAL A 469 -5.35 -4.86 12.35
CA VAL A 469 -4.14 -5.68 12.44
C VAL A 469 -3.31 -5.20 13.61
N GLY A 470 -2.60 -6.12 14.26
CA GLY A 470 -1.63 -5.73 15.28
C GLY A 470 -0.41 -5.10 14.60
N ARG A 471 -0.48 -3.82 14.27
CA ARG A 471 0.73 -3.06 13.94
C ARG A 471 1.50 -2.88 15.24
N GLN A 472 2.80 -3.21 15.23
CA GLN A 472 3.65 -2.99 16.40
C GLN A 472 3.72 -1.49 16.71
N TYR A 473 2.88 -1.06 17.65
CA TYR A 473 2.86 0.29 18.20
C TYR A 473 3.89 0.34 19.34
N PRO A 474 4.85 1.27 19.34
CA PRO A 474 5.84 1.35 20.39
C PRO A 474 5.15 1.50 21.76
N PRO A 475 5.44 0.63 22.76
CA PRO A 475 4.79 0.70 24.06
C PRO A 475 4.94 2.06 24.76
N ALA A 476 6.03 2.78 24.49
CA ALA A 476 6.29 4.11 25.02
C ALA A 476 5.37 5.20 24.43
N LEU A 477 4.77 4.95 23.26
CA LEU A 477 3.84 5.86 22.60
C LEU A 477 2.37 5.43 22.81
N ALA A 478 2.13 4.18 23.20
CA ALA A 478 0.79 3.69 23.46
C ALA A 478 0.24 4.30 24.77
N PRO A 479 -1.05 4.68 24.82
CA PRO A 479 -1.68 5.06 26.08
C PRO A 479 -1.55 3.95 27.14
N ALA A 480 -1.36 4.33 28.41
CA ALA A 480 -1.07 3.38 29.50
C ALA A 480 -2.17 2.33 29.74
N ASP A 481 -3.41 2.63 29.34
CA ASP A 481 -4.61 1.78 29.45
C ASP A 481 -5.06 1.24 28.08
N TRP A 482 -4.17 1.17 27.09
CA TRP A 482 -4.51 0.71 25.75
C TRP A 482 -4.80 -0.80 25.68
N PRO A 483 -5.87 -1.23 24.97
CA PRO A 483 -6.99 -0.42 24.48
C PRO A 483 -8.03 -0.17 25.60
N ASN A 484 -8.65 1.02 25.62
CA ASN A 484 -9.82 1.27 26.49
C ASN A 484 -11.10 0.64 25.87
N ALA A 485 -12.25 0.88 26.50
CA ALA A 485 -13.54 0.34 26.03
C ALA A 485 -13.91 0.77 24.58
N THR A 486 -13.67 2.03 24.20
CA THR A 486 -13.96 2.55 22.85
C THR A 486 -13.07 1.89 21.82
N GLU A 487 -11.76 1.82 22.09
CA GLU A 487 -10.80 1.24 21.15
C GLU A 487 -10.93 -0.29 21.05
N ALA A 488 -11.21 -0.96 22.17
CA ALA A 488 -11.52 -2.38 22.18
C ALA A 488 -12.77 -2.68 21.35
N LEU A 489 -13.82 -1.86 21.44
CA LEU A 489 -15.02 -1.99 20.64
C LEU A 489 -14.74 -1.75 19.15
N ALA A 490 -13.89 -0.77 18.80
CA ALA A 490 -13.45 -0.53 17.44
C ALA A 490 -12.68 -1.72 16.86
N ILE A 491 -11.74 -2.30 17.64
CA ILE A 491 -11.01 -3.51 17.27
C ILE A 491 -11.96 -4.68 16.98
N GLN A 492 -12.89 -4.92 17.91
CA GLN A 492 -13.86 -6.00 17.76
C GLN A 492 -14.73 -5.81 16.51
N ARG A 493 -15.25 -4.59 16.28
CA ARG A 493 -16.09 -4.28 15.12
C ARG A 493 -15.34 -4.41 13.80
N LEU A 494 -14.15 -3.82 13.68
CA LEU A 494 -13.43 -3.80 12.41
C LEU A 494 -12.91 -5.21 12.03
N THR A 495 -12.38 -5.96 12.99
CA THR A 495 -12.00 -7.36 12.75
C THR A 495 -13.20 -8.23 12.40
N ARG A 496 -14.37 -7.98 13.01
CA ARG A 496 -15.62 -8.66 12.67
C ARG A 496 -16.09 -8.36 11.24
N LEU A 497 -15.98 -7.12 10.77
CA LEU A 497 -16.31 -6.75 9.39
C LEU A 497 -15.45 -7.53 8.39
N TRP A 498 -14.14 -7.60 8.60
CA TRP A 498 -13.22 -8.34 7.73
C TRP A 498 -13.41 -9.85 7.78
N TYR A 499 -13.69 -10.39 8.97
CA TYR A 499 -14.14 -11.77 9.11
C TYR A 499 -15.41 -12.03 8.31
N ASN A 500 -16.43 -11.18 8.42
CA ASN A 500 -17.70 -11.35 7.72
C ASN A 500 -17.52 -11.36 6.20
N VAL A 501 -16.65 -10.49 5.66
CA VAL A 501 -16.32 -10.51 4.23
C VAL A 501 -15.66 -11.83 3.83
N ALA A 502 -14.65 -12.29 4.57
CA ALA A 502 -14.00 -13.57 4.30
C ALA A 502 -14.97 -14.76 4.44
N ALA A 503 -15.88 -14.67 5.40
CA ALA A 503 -16.78 -15.76 5.74
C ALA A 503 -18.00 -15.83 4.81
N HIS A 504 -18.55 -14.69 4.40
CA HIS A 504 -19.88 -14.57 3.81
C HIS A 504 -19.92 -13.74 2.53
N GLY A 505 -18.80 -13.11 2.13
CA GLY A 505 -18.77 -12.20 0.97
C GLY A 505 -19.52 -10.89 1.20
N THR A 506 -19.85 -10.56 2.45
CA THR A 506 -20.54 -9.32 2.83
C THR A 506 -20.07 -8.90 4.21
N PRO A 507 -19.87 -7.59 4.46
CA PRO A 507 -19.45 -7.12 5.78
C PRO A 507 -20.55 -7.22 6.85
N ALA A 508 -21.83 -7.31 6.44
CA ALA A 508 -22.99 -7.41 7.33
C ALA A 508 -24.00 -8.45 6.77
N PRO A 509 -23.83 -9.76 7.08
CA PRO A 509 -24.56 -10.86 6.44
C PRO A 509 -26.06 -10.96 6.73
N ASP A 510 -26.56 -10.30 7.77
CA ASP A 510 -27.95 -10.44 8.24
C ASP A 510 -28.71 -9.11 8.36
N GLY A 511 -28.10 -7.99 7.99
CA GLY A 511 -28.69 -6.66 8.07
C GLY A 511 -29.02 -6.15 9.48
N SER A 512 -28.94 -6.97 10.54
CA SER A 512 -29.20 -6.57 11.94
C SER A 512 -28.89 -7.65 13.01
N GLY A 513 -28.21 -8.76 12.70
CA GLY A 513 -28.03 -9.91 13.61
C GLY A 513 -26.62 -10.10 14.18
N ASP A 514 -25.63 -9.36 13.68
CA ASP A 514 -24.38 -9.14 14.41
C ASP A 514 -24.58 -8.01 15.45
N ALA A 515 -24.91 -8.40 16.68
CA ALA A 515 -25.17 -7.48 17.78
C ALA A 515 -23.98 -6.52 18.05
N LEU A 516 -22.76 -6.90 17.65
CA LEU A 516 -21.57 -6.07 17.80
C LEU A 516 -21.54 -4.93 16.78
N LEU A 517 -22.00 -5.17 15.55
CA LEU A 517 -22.04 -4.18 14.48
C LEU A 517 -23.22 -3.22 14.65
N GLY A 518 -24.39 -3.73 15.01
CA GLY A 518 -25.55 -2.89 15.38
C GLY A 518 -26.08 -1.95 14.28
N ALA A 519 -25.65 -2.13 13.03
CA ALA A 519 -26.04 -1.31 11.88
C ALA A 519 -26.14 -2.15 10.60
N ALA A 520 -27.18 -1.89 9.81
CA ALA A 520 -27.32 -2.47 8.48
C ALA A 520 -26.35 -1.81 7.50
N TRP A 521 -25.52 -2.59 6.81
CA TRP A 521 -24.63 -2.07 5.77
C TRP A 521 -25.11 -2.49 4.39
N ALA A 522 -25.83 -1.59 3.70
CA ALA A 522 -26.23 -1.82 2.33
C ALA A 522 -25.04 -1.66 1.37
N PRO A 523 -25.00 -2.42 0.26
CA PRO A 523 -24.04 -2.13 -0.80
C PRO A 523 -24.27 -0.74 -1.36
N LEU A 524 -23.24 -0.17 -1.99
CA LEU A 524 -23.33 1.05 -2.78
C LEU A 524 -24.61 0.98 -3.62
N GLY A 525 -25.48 2.00 -3.49
CA GLY A 525 -26.59 2.12 -4.44
C GLY A 525 -26.02 2.37 -5.83
N GLY A 526 -26.87 2.35 -6.85
CA GLY A 526 -26.45 2.37 -8.25
C GLY A 526 -25.41 3.43 -8.64
N ALA A 527 -24.97 3.36 -9.89
CA ALA A 527 -24.00 4.19 -10.61
C ALA A 527 -23.86 5.69 -10.29
N SER A 528 -24.85 6.35 -9.69
CA SER A 528 -24.97 7.80 -9.58
C SER A 528 -24.55 8.32 -8.20
N ALA A 529 -24.06 9.56 -8.13
CA ALA A 529 -23.73 10.21 -6.86
C ALA A 529 -24.94 10.30 -5.89
N LYS A 530 -26.17 10.30 -6.41
CA LYS A 530 -27.39 10.36 -5.60
C LYS A 530 -27.72 9.04 -4.90
N ASP A 531 -27.20 7.92 -5.42
CA ASP A 531 -27.43 6.59 -4.86
C ASP A 531 -26.21 6.11 -4.05
N PHE A 532 -25.17 6.94 -3.91
CA PHE A 532 -23.99 6.59 -3.15
C PHE A 532 -24.36 6.38 -1.68
N ARG A 533 -23.86 5.31 -1.09
CA ARG A 533 -24.10 4.96 0.32
C ARG A 533 -22.82 4.42 0.91
N PHE A 534 -22.55 4.77 2.16
CA PHE A 534 -21.40 4.25 2.89
C PHE A 534 -21.72 4.03 4.37
N LEU A 535 -20.88 3.23 5.02
CA LEU A 535 -20.87 3.11 6.48
C LEU A 535 -19.83 4.07 7.05
N ASP A 536 -20.29 5.01 7.87
CA ASP A 536 -19.44 5.88 8.68
C ASP A 536 -19.04 5.13 9.95
N PHE A 537 -17.76 4.85 10.10
CA PHE A 537 -17.18 4.13 11.23
C PHE A 537 -16.54 5.14 12.18
N ASP A 538 -17.32 5.57 13.17
CA ASP A 538 -16.89 6.41 14.30
C ASP A 538 -17.10 5.60 15.60
N ALA A 539 -17.27 6.24 16.76
CA ALA A 539 -17.70 5.58 17.99
C ALA A 539 -19.00 4.76 17.80
N GLN A 540 -19.82 5.16 16.83
CA GLN A 540 -20.98 4.41 16.35
C GLN A 540 -20.85 4.12 14.86
N LEU A 541 -21.37 2.96 14.43
CA LEU A 541 -21.49 2.62 13.02
C LEU A 541 -22.79 3.21 12.47
N ARG A 542 -22.69 4.12 11.50
CA ARG A 542 -23.85 4.83 10.93
C ARG A 542 -23.90 4.67 9.42
N PRO A 543 -25.00 4.12 8.86
CA PRO A 543 -25.23 4.18 7.43
C PRO A 543 -25.50 5.62 7.00
N VAL A 544 -24.86 6.07 5.91
CA VAL A 544 -24.99 7.43 5.37
C VAL A 544 -25.34 7.37 3.89
N GLU A 545 -26.30 8.22 3.48
CA GLU A 545 -26.66 8.43 2.08
C GLU A 545 -25.92 9.66 1.51
N GLY A 546 -25.56 9.57 0.24
CA GLY A 546 -24.72 10.55 -0.45
C GLY A 546 -23.22 10.21 -0.38
N PRO A 547 -22.40 10.84 -1.25
CA PRO A 547 -20.96 10.65 -1.23
C PRO A 547 -20.34 11.34 -0.01
N PRO A 548 -19.25 10.81 0.57
CA PRO A 548 -18.51 11.53 1.60
C PRO A 548 -17.96 12.83 1.01
N PHE A 549 -17.94 13.91 1.79
CA PHE A 549 -17.37 15.20 1.36
C PHE A 549 -17.96 15.77 0.06
N ALA A 550 -19.28 15.72 -0.09
CA ALA A 550 -20.02 16.05 -1.32
C ALA A 550 -19.58 17.36 -1.98
N ASP A 551 -19.43 18.46 -1.23
CA ASP A 551 -19.04 19.77 -1.79
C ASP A 551 -17.63 19.75 -2.38
N ARG A 552 -16.69 19.10 -1.69
CA ARG A 552 -15.31 18.97 -2.18
C ARG A 552 -15.27 18.12 -3.45
N ILE A 553 -15.97 16.99 -3.45
CA ILE A 553 -16.07 16.11 -4.63
C ILE A 553 -16.70 16.84 -5.82
N ALA A 554 -17.75 17.63 -5.59
CA ALA A 554 -18.42 18.39 -6.63
C ALA A 554 -17.48 19.41 -7.31
N LEU A 555 -16.63 20.10 -6.54
CA LEU A 555 -15.59 20.98 -7.08
C LEU A 555 -14.66 20.21 -8.03
N TRP A 556 -14.00 19.16 -7.54
CA TRP A 556 -13.01 18.42 -8.32
C TRP A 556 -13.60 17.77 -9.57
N GLN A 557 -14.83 17.24 -9.48
CA GLN A 557 -15.51 16.64 -10.62
C GLN A 557 -15.87 17.68 -11.68
N ARG A 558 -16.32 18.87 -11.29
CA ARG A 558 -16.57 19.97 -12.22
C ARG A 558 -15.28 20.35 -12.96
N LEU A 559 -14.21 20.64 -12.22
CA LEU A 559 -12.92 21.03 -12.80
C LEU A 559 -12.37 19.96 -13.76
N ALA A 560 -12.48 18.68 -13.39
CA ALA A 560 -12.04 17.57 -14.25
C ALA A 560 -12.88 17.45 -15.53
N GLN A 561 -14.19 17.72 -15.47
CA GLN A 561 -15.07 17.73 -16.64
C GLN A 561 -14.74 18.89 -17.59
N GLU A 562 -14.58 20.09 -17.04
CA GLU A 562 -14.22 21.30 -17.80
C GLU A 562 -12.87 21.12 -18.51
N ALA A 563 -11.87 20.60 -17.81
CA ALA A 563 -10.56 20.36 -18.39
C ALA A 563 -10.59 19.34 -19.54
N ARG A 564 -11.39 18.27 -19.41
CA ARG A 564 -11.60 17.30 -20.50
C ARG A 564 -12.32 17.93 -21.70
N ALA A 565 -13.33 18.76 -21.46
CA ALA A 565 -14.05 19.46 -22.52
C ALA A 565 -13.12 20.40 -23.30
N ALA A 566 -12.22 21.10 -22.61
CA ALA A 566 -11.23 21.99 -23.23
C ALA A 566 -10.27 21.28 -24.19
N VAL A 567 -9.86 20.04 -23.88
CA VAL A 567 -8.98 19.23 -24.76
C VAL A 567 -9.70 18.76 -26.03
N THR A 568 -11.02 18.57 -25.97
CA THR A 568 -11.81 18.10 -27.11
C THR A 568 -12.21 19.20 -28.11
N GLN A 569 -11.98 20.47 -27.79
CA GLN A 569 -12.26 21.56 -28.74
C GLN A 569 -11.09 21.75 -29.71
N PRO A 570 -11.35 21.85 -31.04
CA PRO A 570 -10.30 22.21 -31.99
C PRO A 570 -9.74 23.60 -31.65
N PRO A 571 -8.43 23.83 -31.86
CA PRO A 571 -7.86 25.16 -31.60
C PRO A 571 -8.64 26.21 -32.40
N PRO A 572 -8.89 27.40 -31.82
CA PRO A 572 -9.54 28.47 -32.56
C PRO A 572 -8.75 28.76 -33.84
N PRO A 573 -9.43 29.07 -34.96
CA PRO A 573 -8.75 29.44 -36.19
C PRO A 573 -7.79 30.61 -35.88
N PRO A 574 -6.59 30.62 -36.48
CA PRO A 574 -5.63 31.70 -36.24
C PRO A 574 -6.33 33.04 -36.47
N ALA A 575 -6.21 33.94 -35.49
CA ALA A 575 -6.77 35.28 -35.61
C ALA A 575 -6.32 35.88 -36.94
N ALA A 576 -7.28 36.42 -37.70
CA ALA A 576 -6.99 37.10 -38.95
C ALA A 576 -5.89 38.14 -38.69
N PRO A 577 -4.84 38.20 -39.52
CA PRO A 577 -3.74 39.12 -39.31
C PRO A 577 -4.30 40.53 -39.15
N PRO A 578 -3.82 41.32 -38.18
CA PRO A 578 -4.32 42.66 -37.96
C PRO A 578 -4.18 43.44 -39.27
N THR A 579 -5.29 44.00 -39.74
CA THR A 579 -5.32 44.95 -40.85
C THR A 579 -4.31 46.05 -40.59
N ARG A 580 -3.35 46.16 -41.51
CA ARG A 580 -2.23 47.09 -41.53
C ARG A 580 -2.65 48.50 -41.12
N ALA A 581 -2.40 48.86 -39.86
CA ALA A 581 -2.44 50.25 -39.43
C ALA A 581 -1.26 51.00 -40.05
N GLN A 582 -1.55 52.21 -40.55
CA GLN A 582 -0.57 53.10 -41.18
C GLN A 582 0.56 53.49 -40.21
N PRO A 583 1.79 53.72 -40.71
CA PRO A 583 2.94 54.03 -39.86
C PRO A 583 2.82 55.43 -39.26
N ALA A 584 2.86 55.53 -37.93
CA ALA A 584 3.09 56.77 -37.21
C ALA A 584 4.60 57.10 -37.19
N PRO A 585 4.99 58.38 -37.20
CA PRO A 585 6.36 58.81 -37.40
C PRO A 585 7.27 58.52 -36.20
N SER A 586 8.53 58.18 -36.52
CA SER A 586 9.63 57.82 -35.64
C SER A 586 10.01 58.92 -34.65
N THR A 587 10.07 58.58 -33.37
CA THR A 587 10.78 59.35 -32.33
C THR A 587 12.17 58.74 -32.07
N PRO A 588 13.21 59.57 -31.84
CA PRO A 588 14.59 59.11 -31.69
C PRO A 588 14.89 58.56 -30.28
N PRO A 589 15.94 57.73 -30.12
CA PRO A 589 16.25 57.06 -28.85
C PRO A 589 16.96 58.00 -27.85
N PRO A 590 16.79 57.77 -26.54
CA PRO A 590 17.58 58.46 -25.51
C PRO A 590 19.00 57.86 -25.41
N PRO A 591 19.98 58.64 -24.91
CA PRO A 591 21.38 58.25 -24.90
C PRO A 591 21.72 57.24 -23.80
N SER A 592 22.74 56.43 -24.10
CA SER A 592 23.37 55.44 -23.24
C SER A 592 24.16 56.06 -22.08
N SER A 593 24.00 55.54 -20.86
CA SER A 593 24.98 55.68 -19.77
C SER A 593 25.42 54.31 -19.30
N GLY A 594 26.72 54.03 -19.43
CA GLY A 594 27.39 52.89 -18.84
C GLY A 594 27.86 53.15 -17.40
N ALA A 595 28.45 52.09 -16.82
CA ALA A 595 28.93 51.89 -15.43
C ALA A 595 27.82 51.51 -14.44
N ALA A 596 27.91 50.46 -13.61
CA ALA A 596 29.07 49.68 -13.17
C ALA A 596 28.67 48.25 -12.76
N ALA A 597 29.52 47.29 -13.13
CA ALA A 597 29.63 45.99 -12.48
C ALA A 597 30.63 46.11 -11.32
N ALA A 598 30.26 45.67 -10.11
CA ALA A 598 31.12 45.10 -9.06
C ALA A 598 30.40 45.11 -7.70
N ALA A 599 29.82 43.97 -7.29
CA ALA A 599 29.58 43.62 -5.87
C ALA A 599 29.13 42.16 -5.73
N ALA A 600 30.01 41.20 -6.03
CA ALA A 600 29.84 39.80 -5.68
C ALA A 600 31.22 39.17 -5.46
N PRO A 601 31.86 39.45 -4.31
CA PRO A 601 32.16 38.37 -3.38
C PRO A 601 32.22 38.87 -1.92
N ALA A 602 31.08 38.91 -1.23
CA ALA A 602 31.07 39.14 0.23
C ALA A 602 29.97 38.34 0.96
N LEU A 603 28.95 37.82 0.26
CA LEU A 603 27.89 37.00 0.85
C LEU A 603 28.25 35.50 1.00
N ALA A 604 29.18 34.99 0.19
CA ALA A 604 29.52 33.56 0.20
C ALA A 604 30.38 33.17 1.44
N ALA A 605 31.20 34.08 1.96
CA ALA A 605 32.03 33.82 3.14
C ALA A 605 31.22 33.85 4.44
N THR A 606 30.16 34.67 4.51
CA THR A 606 29.27 34.78 5.67
C THR A 606 28.32 33.59 5.81
N LEU A 607 27.86 33.02 4.69
CA LEU A 607 27.01 31.82 4.69
C LEU A 607 27.79 30.54 5.07
N LEU A 608 29.08 30.45 4.70
CA LEU A 608 29.93 29.31 5.07
C LEU A 608 30.28 29.32 6.57
N ALA A 609 30.50 30.51 7.16
CA ALA A 609 30.75 30.65 8.59
C ALA A 609 29.51 30.34 9.44
N ALA A 610 28.31 30.72 8.99
CA ALA A 610 27.05 30.39 9.66
C ALA A 610 26.74 28.88 9.63
N ALA A 611 27.04 28.20 8.51
CA ALA A 611 26.87 26.75 8.38
C ALA A 611 27.82 25.95 9.29
N LEU A 612 29.07 26.42 9.48
CA LEU A 612 30.04 25.78 10.36
C LEU A 612 29.70 25.97 11.85
N LEU A 613 29.11 27.12 12.23
CA LEU A 613 28.62 27.36 13.58
C LEU A 613 27.37 26.52 13.92
N ALA A 614 26.47 26.31 12.94
CA ALA A 614 25.31 25.44 13.11
C ALA A 614 25.72 23.96 13.26
N ALA A 615 26.72 23.50 12.50
CA ALA A 615 27.24 22.13 12.60
C ALA A 615 27.92 21.87 13.96
N ALA A 616 28.62 22.85 14.52
CA ALA A 616 29.24 22.75 15.84
C ALA A 616 28.21 22.70 16.98
N ALA A 617 27.08 23.40 16.85
CA ALA A 617 25.98 23.37 17.82
C ALA A 617 25.24 22.02 17.83
N SER A 618 25.08 21.38 16.67
CA SER A 618 24.48 20.04 16.56
C SER A 618 25.36 18.92 17.13
N LEU A 619 26.69 19.04 17.06
CA LEU A 619 27.61 18.05 17.65
C LEU A 619 27.64 18.09 19.19
N ALA A 620 27.41 19.27 19.79
CA ALA A 620 27.32 19.41 21.24
C ALA A 620 26.02 18.81 21.83
N ALA A 621 24.94 18.75 21.04
CA ALA A 621 23.66 18.15 21.44
C ALA A 621 23.69 16.61 21.51
N PHE A 622 24.67 15.97 20.87
CA PHE A 622 24.82 14.50 20.82
C PHE A 622 25.98 13.95 21.67
N GLY A 623 26.66 14.79 22.47
CA GLY A 623 27.69 14.32 23.42
C GLY A 623 28.95 13.72 22.78
N LEU A 624 29.17 13.91 21.48
CA LEU A 624 30.36 13.41 20.77
C LEU A 624 31.46 14.47 20.82
N ARG A 625 32.58 14.17 21.49
CA ARG A 625 33.79 14.98 21.43
C ARG A 625 34.48 14.76 20.07
N PRO A 626 34.93 15.82 19.37
CA PRO A 626 35.73 15.66 18.17
C PRO A 626 37.08 15.03 18.55
N VAL A 627 37.45 13.96 17.86
CA VAL A 627 38.81 13.41 17.86
C VAL A 627 39.66 14.32 16.99
N ALA A 628 40.82 14.71 17.52
CA ALA A 628 41.76 15.67 16.93
C ALA A 628 42.30 15.26 15.56
#